data_AF-A0A2N1RIZ3-F1
#
_entry.id   AF-A0A2N1RIZ3-F1
#
_cell.length_a   1.000
_cell.length_b   1.000
_cell.length_c   1.000
_cell.angle_alpha   90.00
_cell.angle_beta   90.00
_cell.angle_gamma   90.00
#
_symmetry.space_group_name_H-M   'P 1'
#
loop_
_entity.id
_entity.type
_entity.pdbx_description
1 polymer ?
#
loop_
_entity_poly.entity_id
_entity_poly.type
_entity_poly.pdbx_seq_one_letter_code
_entity_poly.pdbx_strand_id
1 'polypeptide(L)'
;MGIKTSKIRGYEHWASFLINNDSTSLSESEMREAGEFLRRMRREYGPESQIVDCGASVEFGYPEYGGVAGSVVEYTVAADARQPEGGRL
;
A
#
# COMPACT_ATOMS: atom_id res chain seq x y z
N MET A 1 -16.31 16.73 -4.35
CA MET A 1 -15.69 15.62 -3.62
C MET A 1 -14.25 16.03 -3.34
N GLY A 2 -13.84 16.08 -2.08
CA GLY A 2 -12.45 16.37 -1.74
C GLY A 2 -11.66 15.08 -1.73
N ILE A 3 -10.48 15.06 -2.35
CA ILE A 3 -9.54 13.94 -2.25
C ILE A 3 -8.53 14.30 -1.16
N LYS A 4 -8.31 13.40 -0.21
CA LYS A 4 -7.24 13.50 0.77
C LYS A 4 -6.17 12.48 0.43
N THR A 5 -4.91 12.88 0.57
CA THR A 5 -3.75 12.00 0.36
C THR A 5 -3.07 11.67 1.68
N SER A 6 -2.71 10.41 1.86
CA SER A 6 -1.96 9.90 3.02
C SER A 6 -0.77 9.07 2.57
N LYS A 7 0.18 8.81 3.48
CA LYS A 7 1.40 8.05 3.19
C LYS A 7 1.42 6.75 3.97
N ILE A 8 1.69 5.65 3.29
CA ILE A 8 1.87 4.32 3.90
C ILE A 8 3.14 3.68 3.36
N ARG A 9 3.73 2.73 4.12
CA ARG A 9 4.93 2.02 3.70
C ARG A 9 4.59 0.61 3.25
N GLY A 10 5.21 0.16 2.16
CA GLY A 10 5.09 -1.21 1.66
C GLY A 10 6.26 -1.55 0.75
N TYR A 11 6.34 -2.79 0.25
CA TYR A 11 7.47 -3.16 -0.58
C TYR A 11 7.40 -2.62 -1.99
N GLU A 12 8.54 -2.23 -2.53
CA GLU A 12 8.73 -1.70 -3.88
C GLU A 12 8.24 -2.67 -4.96
N HIS A 13 8.55 -3.96 -4.83
CA HIS A 13 8.20 -4.95 -5.84
C HIS A 13 6.68 -5.17 -5.99
N TRP A 14 5.87 -4.74 -5.02
CA TRP A 14 4.41 -4.76 -5.11
C TRP A 14 3.84 -3.62 -5.95
N ALA A 15 4.61 -2.57 -6.27
CA ALA A 15 4.08 -1.33 -6.87
C ALA A 15 3.33 -1.56 -8.19
N SER A 16 3.85 -2.44 -9.05
CA SER A 16 3.20 -2.82 -10.31
C SER A 16 1.79 -3.36 -10.10
N PHE A 17 1.63 -4.24 -9.11
CA PHE A 17 0.32 -4.80 -8.76
C PHE A 17 -0.58 -3.79 -8.06
N LEU A 18 -0.03 -3.02 -7.11
CA LEU A 18 -0.82 -2.10 -6.29
C LEU A 18 -1.37 -0.90 -7.09
N ILE A 19 -0.61 -0.41 -8.07
CA ILE A 19 -0.95 0.79 -8.85
C ILE A 19 -1.59 0.40 -10.18
N ASN A 20 -1.03 -0.59 -10.88
CA ASN A 20 -1.46 -0.93 -12.25
C ASN A 20 -2.27 -2.23 -12.33
N ASN A 21 -2.50 -2.92 -11.19
CA ASN A 21 -3.09 -4.26 -11.17
C ASN A 21 -2.31 -5.27 -12.04
N ASP A 22 -0.99 -5.06 -12.18
CA ASP A 22 -0.10 -5.94 -12.93
C ASP A 22 0.62 -6.90 -11.98
N SER A 23 0.23 -8.18 -12.01
CA SER A 23 0.82 -9.23 -11.17
C SER A 23 1.95 -10.01 -11.85
N THR A 24 2.39 -9.61 -13.05
CA THR A 24 3.33 -10.40 -13.85
C THR A 24 4.66 -10.65 -13.15
N SER A 25 5.08 -9.72 -12.27
CA SER A 25 6.33 -9.79 -11.52
C SER A 25 6.20 -10.43 -10.14
N LEU A 26 5.00 -10.87 -9.73
CA LEU A 26 4.73 -11.40 -8.39
C LEU A 26 4.45 -12.89 -8.40
N SER A 27 5.00 -13.60 -7.42
CA SER A 27 4.56 -14.96 -7.05
C SER A 27 3.17 -14.96 -6.41
N GLU A 28 2.53 -16.13 -6.35
CA GLU A 28 1.22 -16.27 -5.69
C GLU A 28 1.23 -15.83 -4.22
N SER A 29 2.32 -16.10 -3.50
CA SER A 29 2.49 -15.64 -2.11
C SER A 29 2.57 -14.12 -2.01
N GLU A 30 3.35 -13.47 -2.89
CA GLU A 30 3.48 -12.00 -2.90
C GLU A 30 2.18 -11.33 -3.32
N MET A 31 1.46 -11.89 -4.29
CA MET A 31 0.12 -11.43 -4.67
C MET A 31 -0.85 -11.49 -3.48
N ARG A 32 -0.79 -12.55 -2.69
CA ARG A 32 -1.63 -12.70 -1.49
C ARG A 32 -1.27 -11.64 -0.45
N GLU A 33 0.01 -11.44 -0.16
CA GLU A 33 0.48 -10.43 0.80
C GLU A 33 0.12 -9.01 0.35
N ALA A 34 0.36 -8.66 -0.91
CA ALA A 34 -0.03 -7.37 -1.48
C ALA A 34 -1.56 -7.17 -1.48
N GLY A 35 -2.32 -8.24 -1.71
CA GLY A 35 -3.78 -8.23 -1.57
C GLY A 35 -4.25 -7.99 -0.13
N GLU A 36 -3.60 -8.60 0.86
CA GLU A 36 -3.86 -8.33 2.27
C GLU A 36 -3.51 -6.88 2.64
N PHE A 37 -2.42 -6.35 2.09
CA PHE A 37 -2.01 -4.96 2.24
C PHE A 37 -3.11 -4.00 1.74
N LEU A 38 -3.64 -4.20 0.53
CA LEU A 38 -4.77 -3.41 0.00
C LEU A 38 -6.02 -3.52 0.88
N ARG A 39 -6.32 -4.72 1.39
CA ARG A 39 -7.48 -4.91 2.29
C ARG A 39 -7.32 -4.14 3.60
N ARG A 40 -6.11 -4.11 4.17
CA ARG A 40 -5.81 -3.33 5.38
C ARG A 40 -5.93 -1.83 5.10
N MET A 41 -5.33 -1.35 4.00
CA MET A 41 -5.44 0.04 3.57
C MET A 41 -6.91 0.45 3.41
N ARG A 42 -7.72 -0.34 2.70
CA ARG A 42 -9.14 -0.01 2.48
C ARG A 42 -9.98 -0.05 3.76
N ARG A 43 -9.57 -0.82 4.76
CA ARG A 43 -10.21 -0.81 6.07
C ARG A 43 -9.88 0.47 6.86
N GLU A 44 -8.70 1.04 6.64
CA GLU A 44 -8.20 2.23 7.36
C GLU A 44 -8.59 3.54 6.68
N TYR A 45 -8.46 3.62 5.35
CA TYR A 45 -8.66 4.83 4.54
C TYR A 45 -9.97 4.80 3.73
N GLY A 46 -10.65 3.65 3.67
CA GLY A 46 -11.94 3.49 3.02
C GLY A 46 -11.99 2.55 1.83
N PRO A 47 -13.18 2.00 1.49
CA PRO A 47 -13.33 1.05 0.38
C PRO A 47 -12.87 1.61 -0.98
N GLU A 48 -13.05 2.91 -1.20
CA GLU A 48 -12.67 3.61 -2.44
C GLU A 48 -11.22 4.12 -2.43
N SER A 49 -10.44 3.80 -1.39
CA SER A 49 -9.04 4.20 -1.33
C SER A 49 -8.17 3.40 -2.30
N GLN A 50 -7.22 4.11 -2.92
CA GLN A 50 -6.33 3.55 -3.93
C GLN A 50 -4.92 4.11 -3.78
N ILE A 51 -3.93 3.32 -4.18
CA ILE A 51 -2.54 3.76 -4.25
C ILE A 51 -2.33 4.39 -5.63
N VAL A 52 -1.86 5.63 -5.65
CA VAL A 52 -1.73 6.42 -6.90
C VAL A 52 -0.29 6.75 -7.26
N ASP A 53 0.64 6.58 -6.33
CA ASP A 53 2.03 6.95 -6.50
C ASP A 53 2.93 6.12 -5.58
N CYS A 54 4.13 5.81 -6.07
CA CYS A 54 5.18 5.10 -5.36
C CYS A 54 6.38 6.04 -5.27
N GLY A 55 6.74 6.44 -4.06
CA GLY A 55 7.89 7.30 -3.80
C GLY A 55 9.21 6.64 -4.18
N ALA A 56 10.22 7.47 -4.43
CA ALA A 56 11.57 7.03 -4.82
C ALA A 56 12.48 6.67 -3.62
N SER A 57 12.05 6.96 -2.40
CA SER A 57 12.82 6.66 -1.20
C SER A 57 12.70 5.18 -0.85
N VAL A 58 13.79 4.45 -1.03
CA VAL A 58 13.89 3.03 -0.70
C VAL A 58 14.65 2.86 0.61
N GLU A 59 14.00 2.26 1.60
CA GLU A 59 14.63 1.78 2.84
C GLU A 59 14.76 0.26 2.76
N PHE A 60 15.96 -0.28 3.01
CA PHE A 60 16.12 -1.74 3.17
C PHE A 60 15.62 -2.13 4.56
N GLY A 61 14.58 -2.96 4.61
CA GLY A 61 14.01 -3.35 5.89
C GLY A 61 13.20 -4.63 5.82
N TYR A 62 12.97 -5.19 7.01
CA TYR A 62 11.88 -6.13 7.25
C TYR A 62 10.71 -5.29 7.76
N PRO A 63 9.49 -5.39 7.20
CA PRO A 63 8.33 -4.80 7.84
C PRO A 63 8.22 -5.38 9.25
N GLU A 64 7.70 -4.59 10.18
CA GLU A 64 7.58 -4.89 11.61
C GLU A 64 6.82 -6.20 11.94
N TYR A 65 6.28 -6.90 10.95
CA TYR A 65 5.52 -8.14 11.07
C TYR A 65 6.16 -9.36 10.37
N GLY A 66 7.50 -9.39 10.22
CA GLY A 66 8.21 -10.60 9.77
C GLY A 66 8.04 -10.94 8.29
N GLY A 67 7.85 -9.93 7.45
CA GLY A 67 7.77 -10.10 6.00
C GLY A 67 9.13 -10.41 5.35
N VAL A 68 9.14 -10.67 4.04
CA VAL A 68 10.34 -10.93 3.24
C VAL A 68 11.32 -9.74 3.27
N ALA A 69 12.63 -9.99 3.37
CA ALA A 69 13.62 -8.92 3.23
C ALA A 69 13.45 -8.21 1.88
N GLY A 70 13.32 -6.88 1.87
CA GLY A 70 13.15 -6.15 0.61
C GLY A 70 13.25 -4.64 0.74
N SER A 71 13.28 -3.99 -0.42
CA SER A 71 13.15 -2.55 -0.56
C SER A 71 11.75 -2.11 -0.13
N VAL A 72 11.65 -1.27 0.89
CA VAL A 72 10.42 -0.64 1.35
C VAL A 72 10.36 0.78 0.81
N VAL A 73 9.23 1.17 0.26
CA VAL A 73 8.95 2.49 -0.32
C VAL A 73 7.73 3.12 0.33
N GLU A 74 7.62 4.44 0.20
CA GLU A 74 6.44 5.18 0.63
C GLU A 74 5.42 5.28 -0.52
N TYR A 75 4.21 4.80 -0.29
CA TYR A 75 3.08 4.89 -1.19
C TYR A 75 2.19 6.07 -0.84
N THR A 76 1.67 6.75 -1.87
CA THR A 76 0.62 7.75 -1.72
C THR A 76 -0.76 7.09 -1.88
N VAL A 77 -1.56 7.14 -0.83
CA VAL A 77 -2.96 6.71 -0.83
C VAL A 77 -3.84 7.90 -1.11
N ALA A 78 -4.71 7.80 -2.11
CA ALA A 78 -5.80 8.75 -2.34
C ALA A 78 -7.10 8.18 -1.79
N ALA A 79 -7.78 8.94 -0.94
CA ALA A 79 -9.05 8.57 -0.31
C ALA A 79 -10.05 9.73 -0.35
N ASP A 80 -11.35 9.43 -0.20
CA ASP A 80 -12.37 10.47 -0.05
C ASP A 80 -12.18 11.18 1.30
N ALA A 81 -12.05 12.50 1.27
CA ALA A 81 -11.83 13.34 2.45
C ALA A 81 -12.96 13.26 3.50
N ARG A 82 -14.12 12.67 3.15
CA ARG A 82 -15.25 12.44 4.06
C ARG A 82 -15.10 11.20 4.93
N GLN A 83 -14.13 10.32 4.64
CA GLN A 83 -13.91 9.14 5.46
C GLN A 83 -13.07 9.48 6.69
N PRO A 84 -13.46 8.98 7.89
CA PRO A 84 -12.70 9.24 9.10
C PRO A 84 -11.30 8.65 8.96
N GLU A 85 -10.29 9.37 9.44
CA GLU A 85 -8.94 8.80 9.59
C GLU A 85 -9.07 7.57 10.49
N GLY A 86 -8.71 6.39 9.98
CA GLY A 86 -8.65 5.17 10.75
C GLY A 86 -7.95 5.43 12.08
N GLY A 87 -8.69 5.21 13.17
CA GLY A 87 -8.22 5.47 14.52
C GLY A 87 -6.92 4.73 14.79
N ARG A 88 -5.95 5.49 15.30
CA ARG A 88 -4.77 5.03 16.04
C ARG A 88 -5.13 3.78 16.86
N LEU A 89 -4.57 2.63 16.50
CA LEU A 89 -4.37 1.52 17.42
C LEU A 89 -3.05 1.73 18.16
#